data_AF-A0A1T1GWL6-F1
#
_entry.id   AF-A0A1T1GWL6-F1
#
_cell.length_a   1.000
_cell.length_b   1.000
_cell.length_c   1.000
_cell.angle_alpha   90.00
_cell.angle_beta   90.00
_cell.angle_gamma   90.00
#
_symmetry.space_group_name_H-M   'P 1'
#
loop_
_entity.id
_entity.type
_entity.pdbx_description
1 polymer ?
#
loop_
_entity_poly.entity_id
_entity_poly.type
_entity_poly.pdbx_seq_one_letter_code
_entity_poly.pdbx_strand_id
1 'polypeptide(L)'
;MCSVFLSACTPNQTPKAQKYDSLEQATLALNTESEKIDLYIAKLGQAKTDAEKKQLACEKIPQQFDLVLAIVENNQHLMSAEDLKVQAQFKHMAEQQKARFTSSLWCKGA
;
A
#
# COMPACT_ATOMS: atom_id res chain seq x y z
N MET A 1 -34.05 15.91 -24.88
CA MET A 1 -34.14 15.01 -23.72
C MET A 1 -33.12 13.90 -23.89
N CYS A 2 -32.00 14.00 -23.18
CA CYS A 2 -31.09 12.89 -22.92
C CYS A 2 -30.66 13.09 -21.46
N SER A 3 -31.27 12.33 -20.56
CA SER A 3 -30.88 12.27 -19.17
C SER A 3 -29.56 11.50 -19.10
N VAL A 4 -28.44 12.21 -18.94
CA VAL A 4 -27.14 11.58 -18.71
C VAL A 4 -26.94 11.50 -17.20
N PHE A 5 -27.10 10.29 -16.68
CA PHE A 5 -26.70 9.94 -15.32
C PHE A 5 -25.22 10.30 -15.14
N LEU A 6 -24.94 11.31 -14.32
CA LEU A 6 -23.63 11.53 -13.71
C LEU A 6 -23.40 10.40 -12.70
N SER A 7 -23.10 9.20 -13.21
CA SER A 7 -22.33 8.23 -12.43
C SER A 7 -20.99 8.90 -12.19
N ALA A 8 -20.82 9.46 -11.00
CA ALA A 8 -19.53 9.89 -10.50
C ALA A 8 -18.58 8.71 -10.70
N CYS A 9 -17.67 8.84 -11.67
CA CYS A 9 -16.46 8.06 -11.71
C CYS A 9 -15.75 8.38 -10.40
N THR A 10 -15.95 7.57 -9.36
CA THR A 10 -15.03 7.53 -8.24
C THR A 10 -13.70 7.14 -8.87
N PRO A 11 -12.71 8.05 -8.96
CA PRO A 11 -11.39 7.58 -9.27
C PRO A 11 -11.08 6.65 -8.12
N ASN A 12 -10.84 5.36 -8.43
CA ASN A 12 -10.15 4.50 -7.51
C ASN A 12 -8.86 5.27 -7.19
N GLN A 13 -8.82 5.91 -6.02
CA GLN A 13 -7.69 6.72 -5.60
C GLN A 13 -6.63 5.71 -5.20
N THR A 14 -6.02 5.08 -6.20
CA THR A 14 -4.69 4.51 -6.05
C THR A 14 -3.88 5.62 -5.40
N PRO A 15 -3.28 5.39 -4.22
CA PRO A 15 -2.47 6.41 -3.58
C PRO A 15 -1.48 6.92 -4.62
N LYS A 16 -1.65 8.17 -5.07
CA LYS A 16 -0.72 8.77 -6.04
C LYS A 16 0.56 9.03 -5.25
N ALA A 17 1.41 8.02 -5.13
CA ALA A 17 2.71 8.19 -4.50
C ALA A 17 3.46 9.27 -5.27
N GLN A 18 3.99 10.23 -4.52
CA GLN A 18 4.68 11.38 -5.08
C GLN A 18 5.99 10.93 -5.77
N LYS A 19 6.26 11.51 -6.93
CA LYS A 19 7.59 11.49 -7.54
C LYS A 19 8.43 12.55 -6.83
N TYR A 20 9.56 12.15 -6.26
CA TYR A 20 10.45 13.02 -5.51
C TYR A 20 11.63 13.47 -6.37
N ASP A 21 12.20 14.61 -5.98
CA ASP A 21 13.34 15.23 -6.67
C ASP A 21 14.68 14.65 -6.19
N SER A 22 14.71 14.03 -5.01
CA SER A 22 15.94 13.45 -4.44
C SER A 22 15.71 12.09 -3.78
N LEU A 23 16.79 11.30 -3.74
CA LEU A 23 16.81 9.98 -3.09
C LEU A 23 16.50 10.09 -1.59
N GLU A 24 16.96 11.14 -0.93
CA GLU A 24 16.71 11.39 0.50
C GLU A 24 15.21 11.56 0.79
N GLN A 25 14.51 12.37 -0.02
CA GLN A 25 13.07 12.58 0.11
C GLN A 25 12.29 11.28 -0.15
N ALA A 26 12.65 10.56 -1.21
CA ALA A 26 12.03 9.27 -1.52
C ALA A 26 12.24 8.24 -0.40
N THR A 27 13.44 8.20 0.18
CA THR A 27 13.79 7.30 1.28
C THR A 27 13.04 7.65 2.56
N LEU A 28 12.95 8.93 2.92
CA LEU A 28 12.20 9.39 4.08
C LEU A 28 10.71 9.02 3.96
N ALA A 29 10.12 9.25 2.79
CA ALA A 29 8.74 8.88 2.52
C ALA A 29 8.54 7.36 2.58
N LEU A 30 9.44 6.58 1.96
CA LEU A 30 9.39 5.13 2.00
C LEU A 30 9.44 4.58 3.43
N ASN A 31 10.35 5.11 4.25
CA ASN A 31 10.50 4.70 5.65
C ASN A 31 9.24 5.06 6.46
N THR A 32 8.75 6.30 6.32
CA THR A 32 7.55 6.78 7.02
C THR A 32 6.33 5.92 6.68
N GLU A 33 6.14 5.60 5.41
CA GLU A 33 5.01 4.77 4.97
C GLU A 33 5.20 3.29 5.32
N SER A 34 6.43 2.80 5.43
CA SER A 34 6.72 1.44 5.91
C SER A 34 6.44 1.30 7.41
N GLU A 35 6.81 2.28 8.22
CA GLU A 35 6.52 2.29 9.68
C GLU A 35 5.02 2.24 9.98
N LYS A 36 4.17 2.82 9.11
CA LYS A 36 2.71 2.71 9.26
C LYS A 36 2.22 1.27 9.10
N ILE A 37 2.87 0.45 8.28
CA ILE A 37 2.55 -0.98 8.16
C ILE A 37 2.78 -1.67 9.49
N ASP A 38 3.95 -1.46 10.11
CA ASP A 38 4.28 -2.04 11.42
C ASP A 38 3.30 -1.59 12.50
N LEU A 39 2.93 -0.30 12.51
CA LEU A 39 1.91 0.23 13.42
C LEU A 39 0.55 -0.43 13.22
N TYR A 40 0.12 -0.66 11.97
CA TYR A 40 -1.16 -1.32 11.69
C TYR A 40 -1.11 -2.81 12.05
N ILE A 41 0.01 -3.50 11.85
CA ILE A 41 0.20 -4.89 12.28
C ILE A 41 0.16 -4.99 13.81
N ALA A 42 0.83 -4.08 14.52
CA ALA A 42 0.78 -4.03 15.98
C ALA A 42 -0.65 -3.79 16.49
N LYS A 43 -1.38 -2.84 15.87
CA LYS A 43 -2.80 -2.59 16.17
C LYS A 43 -3.67 -3.80 15.87
N LEU A 44 -3.40 -4.54 14.79
CA LEU A 44 -4.13 -5.77 14.46
C LEU A 44 -3.93 -6.83 15.54
N GLY A 45 -2.72 -6.99 16.06
CA GLY A 45 -2.43 -7.88 17.18
C GLY A 45 -3.12 -7.49 18.49
N GLN A 46 -3.53 -6.23 18.63
CA GLN A 46 -4.22 -5.69 19.81
C GLN A 46 -5.74 -5.52 19.61
N ALA A 47 -6.25 -5.73 18.39
CA ALA A 47 -7.64 -5.50 18.04
C ALA A 47 -8.57 -6.46 18.79
N LYS A 48 -9.62 -5.91 19.41
CA LYS A 48 -10.53 -6.67 20.27
C LYS A 48 -11.77 -7.15 19.55
N THR A 49 -12.13 -6.49 18.44
CA THR A 49 -13.32 -6.80 17.67
C THR A 49 -12.98 -7.33 16.28
N ASP A 50 -13.85 -8.16 15.72
CA ASP A 50 -13.67 -8.66 14.36
C ASP A 50 -13.83 -7.54 13.31
N ALA A 51 -14.61 -6.51 13.61
CA ALA A 51 -14.71 -5.32 12.76
C ALA A 51 -13.37 -4.57 12.67
N GLU A 52 -12.68 -4.35 13.79
CA GLU A 52 -11.35 -3.74 13.81
C GLU A 52 -10.32 -4.61 13.08
N LYS A 53 -10.34 -5.93 13.32
CA LYS A 53 -9.45 -6.86 12.64
C LYS A 53 -9.65 -6.83 11.13
N LYS A 54 -10.91 -6.83 10.67
CA LYS A 54 -11.28 -6.75 9.25
C LYS A 54 -10.82 -5.42 8.65
N GLN A 55 -11.08 -4.30 9.31
CA GLN A 55 -10.65 -2.99 8.82
C GLN A 55 -9.11 -2.91 8.68
N LEU A 56 -8.37 -3.40 9.68
CA LEU A 56 -6.91 -3.37 9.66
C LEU A 56 -6.34 -4.33 8.60
N ALA A 57 -6.76 -5.60 8.62
CA ALA A 57 -6.21 -6.63 7.75
C ALA A 57 -6.65 -6.50 6.29
N CYS A 58 -7.89 -6.10 6.01
CA CYS A 58 -8.43 -6.12 4.65
C CYS A 58 -8.32 -4.78 3.94
N GLU A 59 -8.24 -3.68 4.68
CA GLU A 59 -8.21 -2.33 4.10
C GLU A 59 -6.89 -1.63 4.39
N LYS A 60 -6.60 -1.35 5.68
CA LYS A 60 -5.49 -0.45 6.05
C LYS A 60 -4.12 -1.01 5.70
N ILE A 61 -3.82 -2.25 6.10
CA ILE A 61 -2.51 -2.87 5.82
C ILE A 61 -2.30 -3.04 4.30
N PRO A 62 -3.25 -3.60 3.52
CA PRO A 62 -3.08 -3.74 2.08
C PRO A 62 -2.93 -2.40 1.34
N GLN A 63 -3.71 -1.38 1.69
CA GLN A 63 -3.58 -0.04 1.11
C GLN A 63 -2.22 0.59 1.42
N GLN A 64 -1.68 0.33 2.61
CA GLN A 64 -0.38 0.84 3.00
C GLN A 64 0.76 0.17 2.21
N PHE A 65 0.67 -1.15 1.96
CA PHE A 65 1.57 -1.84 1.05
C PHE A 65 1.50 -1.26 -0.37
N ASP A 66 0.30 -0.93 -0.87
CA ASP A 66 0.14 -0.31 -2.19
C ASP A 66 0.82 1.06 -2.28
N LEU A 67 0.74 1.87 -1.21
CA LEU A 67 1.42 3.16 -1.16
C LEU A 67 2.95 3.00 -1.15
N VAL A 68 3.48 2.07 -0.35
CA VAL A 68 4.91 1.75 -0.31
C VAL A 68 5.42 1.28 -1.67
N LEU A 69 4.70 0.39 -2.33
CA LEU A 69 5.02 -0.08 -3.68
C LEU A 69 5.00 1.07 -4.69
N ALA A 70 3.99 1.94 -4.64
CA ALA A 70 3.89 3.08 -5.53
C ALA A 70 5.02 4.11 -5.31
N ILE A 71 5.47 4.34 -4.07
CA ILE A 71 6.65 5.19 -3.80
C ILE A 71 7.88 4.59 -4.47
N VAL A 72 8.07 3.29 -4.32
CA VAL A 72 9.22 2.59 -4.88
C VAL A 72 9.19 2.65 -6.42
N GLU A 73 8.05 2.39 -7.05
CA GLU A 73 7.90 2.44 -8.51
C GLU A 73 8.06 3.85 -9.10
N ASN A 74 7.43 4.85 -8.49
CA ASN A 74 7.46 6.22 -9.02
C ASN A 74 8.82 6.91 -8.88
N ASN A 75 9.73 6.34 -8.09
CA ASN A 75 11.05 6.91 -7.79
C ASN A 75 12.23 6.09 -8.36
N GLN A 76 11.95 5.16 -9.28
CA GLN A 76 12.98 4.38 -10.00
C GLN A 76 13.99 5.23 -10.76
N HIS A 77 13.63 6.44 -11.18
CA HIS A 77 14.54 7.37 -11.87
C HIS A 77 15.70 7.86 -10.98
N LEU A 78 15.61 7.66 -9.67
CA LEU A 78 16.66 8.00 -8.69
C LEU A 78 17.57 6.81 -8.36
N MET A 79 17.29 5.63 -8.92
CA MET A 79 17.94 4.37 -8.56
C MET A 79 18.99 3.96 -9.60
N SER A 80 20.07 3.31 -9.16
CA SER A 80 21.02 2.66 -10.07
C SER A 80 20.45 1.34 -10.61
N ALA A 81 21.11 0.75 -11.61
CA ALA A 81 20.71 -0.55 -12.15
C ALA A 81 20.79 -1.70 -11.12
N GLU A 82 21.69 -1.58 -10.13
CA GLU A 82 21.81 -2.57 -9.05
C GLU A 82 20.65 -2.41 -8.06
N ASP A 83 20.30 -1.17 -7.72
CA ASP A 83 19.16 -0.85 -6.85
C ASP A 83 17.85 -1.38 -7.43
N LEU A 84 17.63 -1.26 -8.75
CA LEU A 84 16.43 -1.77 -9.43
C LEU A 84 16.27 -3.30 -9.29
N LYS A 85 17.36 -4.06 -9.17
CA LYS A 85 17.28 -5.52 -8.92
C LYS A 85 16.79 -5.81 -7.50
N VAL A 86 17.33 -5.10 -6.51
CA VAL A 86 16.89 -5.21 -5.11
C VAL A 86 15.44 -4.74 -4.98
N GLN A 87 15.08 -3.68 -5.68
CA GLN A 87 13.72 -3.15 -5.75
C GLN A 87 12.71 -4.18 -6.26
N ALA A 88 13.04 -4.94 -7.31
CA ALA A 88 12.17 -5.98 -7.83
C ALA A 88 11.93 -7.10 -6.80
N GLN A 89 12.96 -7.48 -6.04
CA GLN A 89 12.83 -8.45 -4.94
C GLN A 89 11.96 -7.88 -3.80
N PHE A 90 12.17 -6.62 -3.43
CA PHE A 90 11.35 -5.93 -2.45
C PHE A 90 9.88 -5.90 -2.86
N LYS A 91 9.59 -5.53 -4.12
CA LYS A 91 8.22 -5.50 -4.65
C LYS A 91 7.56 -6.86 -4.54
N HIS A 92 8.25 -7.92 -4.96
CA HIS A 92 7.72 -9.27 -4.88
C HIS A 92 7.41 -9.68 -3.43
N MET A 93 8.31 -9.37 -2.49
CA MET A 93 8.09 -9.65 -1.07
C MET A 93 6.91 -8.85 -0.51
N ALA A 94 6.79 -7.56 -0.81
CA ALA A 94 5.70 -6.72 -0.36
C ALA A 94 4.34 -7.19 -0.90
N GLU A 95 4.27 -7.60 -2.17
CA GLU A 95 3.08 -8.20 -2.78
C GLU A 95 2.69 -9.52 -2.08
N GLN A 96 3.67 -10.39 -1.77
CA GLN A 96 3.42 -11.62 -1.02
C GLN A 96 2.88 -11.33 0.39
N GLN A 97 3.45 -10.35 1.10
CA GLN A 97 2.98 -9.97 2.43
C GLN A 97 1.56 -9.39 2.36
N LYS A 98 1.28 -8.49 1.42
CA LYS A 98 -0.07 -7.98 1.14
C LYS A 98 -1.07 -9.12 0.86
N ALA A 99 -0.66 -10.11 0.06
CA ALA A 99 -1.50 -11.25 -0.27
C ALA A 99 -1.87 -12.08 0.97
N ARG A 100 -0.99 -12.20 1.97
CA ARG A 100 -1.29 -12.92 3.22
C ARG A 100 -2.43 -12.25 4.01
N PHE A 101 -2.47 -10.93 4.04
CA PHE A 101 -3.54 -10.19 4.71
C PHE A 101 -4.86 -10.28 3.94
N THR A 102 -4.84 -9.98 2.63
CA THR A 102 -6.04 -10.00 1.78
C THR A 102 -6.62 -11.40 1.60
N SER A 103 -5.82 -12.46 1.76
CA SER A 103 -6.28 -13.84 1.71
C SER A 103 -6.64 -14.44 3.07
N SER A 104 -6.59 -13.64 4.14
CA SER A 104 -6.97 -14.07 5.50
C SER A 104 -8.48 -14.37 5.60
N LEU A 105 -8.86 -15.15 6.61
CA LEU A 105 -10.28 -15.49 6.87
C LEU A 105 -11.14 -14.25 7.12
N TRP A 106 -10.56 -13.19 7.69
CA TRP A 106 -11.24 -11.92 7.92
C TRP A 106 -11.66 -11.21 6.61
N CYS A 107 -10.94 -11.47 5.51
CA CYS A 107 -11.15 -10.80 4.23
C CYS A 107 -11.90 -11.67 3.20
N LYS A 108 -11.89 -12.99 3.37
CA LYS A 108 -12.56 -13.94 2.45
C LYS A 108 -14.05 -14.17 2.72
N GLY A 109 -14.55 -13.81 3.92
CA GLY A 109 -15.95 -14.02 4.34
C GLY A 109 -16.77 -12.73 4.45
N ALA A 110 -16.39 -11.68 3.72
CA ALA A 110 -17.05 -10.38 3.70
C ALA A 110 -18.22 -10.32 2.70
#